data_AF-A0A5M6IB86-F1
#
_entry.id   AF-A0A5M6IB86-F1
#
_cell.length_a   1.000
_cell.length_b   1.000
_cell.length_c   1.000
_cell.angle_alpha   90.00
_cell.angle_beta   90.00
_cell.angle_gamma   90.00
#
_symmetry.space_group_name_H-M   'P 1'
#
loop_
_entity.id
_entity.type
_entity.pdbx_description
1 polymer ?
#
loop_
_entity_poly.entity_id
_entity_poly.type
_entity_poly.pdbx_seq_one_letter_code
_entity_poly.pdbx_strand_id
1 'polypeptide(L)'
;MTPAKAPSNEGGGSERRTNPVLRPAVQAVFDRLLTVLRKARRSEVLDLIGGAERVDDVLRNYPDHVPTFLELAWQLRAQPDFVVFFRASGSRGDGPVQDRSTPIAPCDLTFDQIGRSLLTGAARLVFERRERAWAERRAKQEAARRSKRREAGAKGPLSSRLISPLKTMFEGDHDLDPAHLRAHYPGHGLFAVLRPYLVEPWQFAFLEQYARLGTAQAKVLGHLIWRVRAPEMLETLISLDVEELSVIQAACRAFAETTLGVPPDQGPRWELKGKAARDRDRIEEQIAAEVSTTLDAIVLRHPGALDAIREMGLSARREVRRLTQVYGADIWMVFEQPDRLHNARNVPDHLLRVLGPLCHRVPPDVSAILGHIRDRTLARDLITLAREDLGDEVLAGYLADPVRKPIWNTLPAKFNNAYKYQPDATPGLGAPNNRESLRLIGAGIFQSLRLGHLEIF
;
A
#
# COMPACT_ATOMS: atom_id res chain seq x y z
N MET A 1 19.67 6.00 1.96
CA MET A 1 19.45 4.95 2.98
C MET A 1 19.55 3.62 2.27
N THR A 2 20.52 2.79 2.63
CA THR A 2 20.74 1.49 2.00
C THR A 2 19.57 0.56 2.35
N PRO A 3 18.85 -0.02 1.37
CA PRO A 3 17.82 -1.01 1.69
C PRO A 3 18.50 -2.19 2.38
N ALA A 4 18.04 -2.52 3.58
CA ALA A 4 18.53 -3.66 4.33
C ALA A 4 18.33 -4.91 3.47
N LYS A 5 19.46 -5.53 3.07
CA LYS A 5 19.49 -6.81 2.37
C LYS A 5 18.68 -7.81 3.20
N ALA A 6 17.63 -8.39 2.61
CA ALA A 6 16.81 -9.39 3.28
C ALA A 6 17.73 -10.51 3.82
N PRO A 7 17.70 -10.79 5.14
CA PRO A 7 18.57 -11.82 5.70
C PRO A 7 18.21 -13.18 5.12
N SER A 8 19.24 -13.99 4.85
CA SER A 8 19.14 -15.37 4.40
C SER A 8 18.24 -16.19 5.31
N ASN A 9 17.46 -17.08 4.71
CA ASN A 9 16.36 -17.83 5.31
C ASN A 9 16.82 -18.98 6.23
N GLU A 10 18.03 -18.93 6.78
CA GLU A 10 18.63 -19.97 7.61
C GLU A 10 18.78 -19.46 9.05
N GLY A 11 17.90 -19.92 9.94
CA GLY A 11 18.00 -19.61 11.38
C GLY A 11 16.69 -19.34 12.12
N GLY A 12 15.53 -19.63 11.54
CA GLY A 12 14.21 -19.30 12.11
C GLY A 12 13.77 -20.02 13.40
N GLY A 13 14.63 -20.82 14.04
CA GLY A 13 14.24 -21.68 15.17
C GLY A 13 14.97 -21.46 16.51
N SER A 14 16.02 -20.62 16.56
CA SER A 14 17.04 -20.79 17.62
C SER A 14 16.91 -19.87 18.84
N GLU A 15 16.37 -18.66 18.73
CA GLU A 15 16.50 -17.67 19.83
C GLU A 15 15.77 -18.02 21.13
N ARG A 16 14.69 -18.81 21.09
CA ARG A 16 14.02 -19.31 22.30
C ARG A 16 14.71 -20.52 22.95
N ARG A 17 15.64 -21.18 22.26
CA ARG A 17 16.30 -22.41 22.72
C ARG A 17 17.70 -22.17 23.30
N THR A 18 18.24 -20.97 23.17
CA THR A 18 19.64 -20.69 23.52
C THR A 18 19.89 -20.41 25.00
N ASN A 19 18.87 -20.10 25.82
CA ASN A 19 19.06 -19.88 27.27
C ASN A 19 18.06 -20.65 28.15
N PRO A 20 18.39 -21.87 28.63
CA PRO A 20 17.49 -22.69 29.44
C PRO A 20 17.11 -22.04 30.79
N VAL A 21 17.90 -21.07 31.27
CA VAL A 21 17.70 -20.38 32.55
C VAL A 21 16.66 -19.26 32.46
N LEU A 22 16.43 -18.73 31.25
CA LEU A 22 15.53 -17.58 31.06
C LEU A 22 14.07 -17.93 31.34
N ARG A 23 13.60 -19.12 30.91
CA ARG A 23 12.18 -19.47 31.01
C ARG A 23 11.70 -19.61 32.47
N PRO A 24 12.39 -20.34 33.37
CA PRO A 24 12.03 -20.36 34.78
C PRO A 24 12.08 -18.98 35.44
N ALA A 25 13.08 -18.15 35.10
CA ALA A 25 13.23 -16.81 35.66
C ALA A 25 12.07 -15.88 35.24
N VAL A 26 11.68 -15.89 33.96
CA VAL A 26 10.55 -15.11 33.45
C VAL A 26 9.24 -15.55 34.10
N GLN A 27 9.02 -16.86 34.28
CA GLN A 27 7.85 -17.36 35.00
C GLN A 27 7.84 -16.89 36.46
N ALA A 28 8.98 -16.94 37.17
CA ALA A 28 9.06 -16.49 38.56
C ALA A 28 8.76 -14.99 38.70
N VAL A 29 9.25 -14.15 37.77
CA VAL A 29 8.90 -12.72 37.73
C VAL A 29 7.39 -12.53 37.54
N PHE A 30 6.79 -13.29 36.63
CA PHE A 30 5.36 -13.23 36.35
C PHE A 30 4.52 -13.67 37.57
N ASP A 31 4.87 -14.77 38.21
CA ASP A 31 4.19 -15.26 39.43
C ASP A 31 4.24 -14.20 40.54
N ARG A 32 5.38 -13.53 40.69
CA ARG A 32 5.52 -12.43 41.65
C ARG A 32 4.66 -11.24 41.28
N LEU A 33 4.63 -10.87 40.00
CA LEU A 33 3.77 -9.80 39.48
C LEU A 33 2.30 -10.07 39.76
N LEU A 34 1.81 -11.28 39.50
CA LEU A 34 0.44 -11.66 39.85
C LEU A 34 0.16 -11.55 41.34
N THR A 35 1.11 -11.96 42.18
CA THR A 35 0.98 -11.86 43.65
C THR A 35 0.87 -10.41 44.10
N VAL A 36 1.70 -9.51 43.58
CA VAL A 36 1.67 -8.08 43.91
C VAL A 36 0.38 -7.43 43.41
N LEU A 37 -0.06 -7.73 42.19
CA LEU A 37 -1.30 -7.20 41.63
C LEU A 37 -2.53 -7.64 42.44
N ARG A 38 -2.59 -8.91 42.87
CA ARG A 38 -3.64 -9.44 43.75
C ARG A 38 -3.65 -8.74 45.11
N LYS A 39 -2.47 -8.58 45.74
CA LYS A 39 -2.33 -7.89 47.03
C LYS A 39 -2.77 -6.43 46.93
N ALA A 40 -2.45 -5.76 45.82
CA ALA A 40 -2.84 -4.38 45.54
C ALA A 40 -4.30 -4.23 45.06
N ARG A 41 -5.06 -5.33 44.95
CA ARG A 41 -6.45 -5.36 44.45
C ARG A 41 -6.63 -4.69 43.08
N ARG A 42 -5.63 -4.82 42.20
CA ARG A 42 -5.66 -4.30 40.81
C ARG A 42 -6.42 -5.27 39.90
N SER A 43 -7.70 -5.50 40.18
CA SER A 43 -8.54 -6.43 39.41
C SER A 43 -8.58 -6.07 37.94
N GLU A 44 -8.54 -4.77 37.61
CA GLU A 44 -8.55 -4.26 36.24
C GLU A 44 -7.39 -4.79 35.37
N VAL A 45 -6.23 -5.10 35.95
CA VAL A 45 -5.07 -5.67 35.22
C VAL A 45 -5.13 -7.20 35.20
N LEU A 46 -5.61 -7.81 36.29
CA LEU A 46 -5.74 -9.26 36.41
C LEU A 46 -6.83 -9.81 35.47
N ASP A 47 -7.90 -9.05 35.29
CA ASP A 47 -9.01 -9.40 34.39
C ASP A 47 -8.54 -9.47 32.93
N LEU A 48 -7.50 -8.70 32.54
CA LEU A 48 -6.93 -8.71 31.18
C LEU A 48 -6.39 -10.08 30.74
N ILE A 49 -5.93 -10.91 31.69
CA ILE A 49 -5.35 -12.23 31.40
C ILE A 49 -6.28 -13.38 31.74
N GLY A 50 -7.53 -13.10 32.11
CA GLY A 50 -8.58 -14.11 32.31
C GLY A 50 -8.16 -15.31 33.17
N GLY A 51 -7.37 -15.08 34.22
CA GLY A 51 -6.87 -16.13 35.12
C GLY A 51 -5.69 -16.95 34.59
N ALA A 52 -4.98 -16.51 33.55
CA ALA A 52 -3.76 -17.17 33.10
C ALA A 52 -2.68 -17.17 34.19
N GLU A 53 -2.22 -18.36 34.58
CA GLU A 53 -1.19 -18.52 35.62
C GLU A 53 0.22 -18.67 35.04
N ARG A 54 0.32 -19.01 33.74
CA ARG A 54 1.61 -19.21 33.08
C ARG A 54 1.89 -18.12 32.06
N VAL A 55 3.16 -17.75 31.93
CA VAL A 55 3.63 -16.81 30.92
C VAL A 55 3.26 -17.29 29.52
N ASP A 56 3.43 -18.59 29.25
CA ASP A 56 3.07 -19.16 27.95
C ASP A 56 1.57 -19.03 27.61
N ASP A 57 0.70 -19.04 28.63
CA ASP A 57 -0.74 -18.87 28.44
C ASP A 57 -1.07 -17.42 28.10
N VAL A 58 -0.40 -16.46 28.75
CA VAL A 58 -0.50 -15.02 28.40
C VAL A 58 0.00 -14.77 26.98
N LEU A 59 1.19 -15.28 26.62
CA LEU A 59 1.76 -15.12 25.28
C LEU A 59 0.87 -15.74 24.19
N ARG A 60 0.12 -16.80 24.51
CA ARG A 60 -0.75 -17.52 23.57
C ARG A 60 -2.14 -16.88 23.44
N ASN A 61 -2.74 -16.50 24.56
CA ASN A 61 -4.15 -16.13 24.64
C ASN A 61 -4.34 -14.61 24.69
N TYR A 62 -3.36 -13.88 25.22
CA TYR A 62 -3.44 -12.45 25.52
C TYR A 62 -2.20 -11.67 25.01
N PRO A 63 -1.81 -11.81 23.74
CA PRO A 63 -0.59 -11.23 23.17
C PRO A 63 -0.54 -9.69 23.28
N ASP A 64 -1.69 -9.02 23.14
CA ASP A 64 -1.78 -7.55 23.16
C ASP A 64 -1.50 -6.96 24.55
N HIS A 65 -1.61 -7.77 25.61
CA HIS A 65 -1.35 -7.34 26.99
C HIS A 65 0.10 -7.59 27.43
N VAL A 66 0.89 -8.34 26.65
CA VAL A 66 2.30 -8.63 26.96
C VAL A 66 3.13 -7.35 27.18
N PRO A 67 3.01 -6.29 26.33
CA PRO A 67 3.72 -5.03 26.59
C PRO A 67 3.40 -4.43 27.97
N THR A 68 2.14 -4.48 28.41
CA THR A 68 1.71 -3.96 29.71
C THR A 68 2.39 -4.70 30.86
N PHE A 69 2.44 -6.04 30.82
CA PHE A 69 3.10 -6.83 31.86
C PHE A 69 4.62 -6.62 31.88
N LEU A 70 5.24 -6.45 30.70
CA LEU A 70 6.66 -6.10 30.62
C LEU A 70 6.94 -4.73 31.25
N GLU A 71 6.13 -3.72 30.94
CA GLU A 71 6.28 -2.38 31.50
C GLU A 71 6.10 -2.40 33.03
N LEU A 72 5.09 -3.10 33.54
CA LEU A 72 4.88 -3.28 34.98
C LEU A 72 6.07 -3.98 35.64
N ALA A 73 6.58 -5.06 35.07
CA ALA A 73 7.75 -5.76 35.60
C ALA A 73 8.97 -4.83 35.66
N TRP A 74 9.17 -4.00 34.63
CA TRP A 74 10.25 -3.00 34.59
C TRP A 74 10.11 -1.93 35.66
N GLN A 75 8.90 -1.42 35.89
CA GLN A 75 8.63 -0.40 36.89
C GLN A 75 8.86 -0.93 38.32
N LEU A 76 8.53 -2.20 38.56
CA LEU A 76 8.68 -2.83 39.87
C LEU A 76 10.11 -3.33 40.16
N ARG A 77 11.04 -3.27 39.20
CA ARG A 77 12.39 -3.87 39.30
C ARG A 77 13.18 -3.50 40.56
N ALA A 78 12.98 -2.29 41.09
CA ALA A 78 13.69 -1.78 42.28
C ALA A 78 13.01 -2.17 43.60
N GLN A 79 11.82 -2.76 43.56
CA GLN A 79 11.13 -3.19 44.78
C GLN A 79 11.84 -4.40 45.40
N PRO A 80 11.85 -4.53 46.75
CA PRO A 80 12.51 -5.65 47.45
C PRO A 80 12.08 -7.03 46.93
N ASP A 81 10.84 -7.13 46.51
CA ASP A 81 10.22 -8.35 45.99
C ASP A 81 10.66 -8.74 44.57
N PHE A 82 11.20 -7.78 43.80
CA PHE A 82 11.60 -7.98 42.40
C PHE A 82 13.11 -7.86 42.19
N VAL A 83 13.82 -7.19 43.11
CA VAL A 83 15.26 -6.90 43.02
C VAL A 83 16.11 -8.15 42.70
N VAL A 84 15.69 -9.31 43.20
CA VAL A 84 16.38 -10.60 43.01
C VAL A 84 16.36 -11.07 41.54
N PHE A 85 15.35 -10.67 40.77
CA PHE A 85 15.19 -11.05 39.36
C PHE A 85 15.83 -10.04 38.40
N PHE A 86 16.21 -8.86 38.89
CA PHE A 86 16.75 -7.75 38.10
C PHE A 86 18.15 -7.36 38.58
N ARG A 87 18.99 -8.32 38.94
CA ARG A 87 20.38 -8.04 39.34
C ARG A 87 21.27 -7.80 38.13
N ALA A 88 22.14 -6.81 38.18
CA ALA A 88 23.07 -6.52 37.09
C ALA A 88 24.09 -7.66 36.94
N SER A 89 24.36 -8.10 35.71
CA SER A 89 25.45 -9.05 35.45
C SER A 89 26.80 -8.33 35.43
N GLY A 90 27.74 -8.75 36.29
CA GLY A 90 29.11 -8.20 36.34
C GLY A 90 29.75 -8.23 37.73
N SER A 91 31.02 -7.81 37.82
CA SER A 91 31.85 -7.81 39.04
C SER A 91 31.40 -6.83 40.14
N ARG A 92 30.48 -5.91 39.81
CA ARG A 92 29.76 -5.03 40.77
C ARG A 92 28.33 -5.54 41.09
N GLY A 93 28.02 -6.78 40.74
CA GLY A 93 26.67 -7.38 40.60
C GLY A 93 25.76 -7.49 41.84
N ASP A 94 25.93 -6.63 42.85
CA ASP A 94 25.07 -6.60 44.04
C ASP A 94 23.85 -5.67 43.92
N GLY A 95 23.79 -4.82 42.89
CA GLY A 95 22.72 -3.83 42.71
C GLY A 95 21.62 -4.24 41.71
N PRO A 96 20.38 -3.72 41.87
CA PRO A 96 19.36 -3.82 40.83
C PRO A 96 19.76 -3.06 39.57
N VAL A 97 19.36 -3.61 38.42
CA VAL A 97 19.46 -2.99 37.11
C VAL A 97 18.67 -1.68 37.08
N GLN A 98 19.37 -0.59 36.78
CA GLN A 98 18.78 0.75 36.70
C GLN A 98 18.32 1.09 35.28
N ASP A 99 19.03 0.61 34.26
CA ASP A 99 18.79 0.90 32.84
C ASP A 99 18.46 -0.37 32.04
N ARG A 100 17.55 -0.26 31.06
CA ARG A 100 17.07 -1.37 30.22
C ARG A 100 18.19 -2.00 29.39
N SER A 101 19.25 -1.24 29.12
CA SER A 101 20.44 -1.66 28.39
C SER A 101 21.41 -2.50 29.24
N THR A 102 21.25 -2.52 30.56
CA THR A 102 22.15 -3.28 31.45
C THR A 102 21.79 -4.76 31.44
N PRO A 103 22.77 -5.67 31.22
CA PRO A 103 22.52 -7.11 31.26
C PRO A 103 22.04 -7.60 32.63
N ILE A 104 21.06 -8.50 32.63
CA ILE A 104 20.45 -9.09 33.83
C ILE A 104 21.05 -10.48 34.09
N ALA A 105 21.58 -10.68 35.30
CA ALA A 105 22.04 -11.99 35.75
C ALA A 105 20.85 -12.91 36.06
N PRO A 106 20.96 -14.24 35.84
CA PRO A 106 22.11 -14.98 35.30
C PRO A 106 22.10 -15.12 33.77
N CYS A 107 21.12 -14.52 33.08
CA CYS A 107 20.92 -14.78 31.65
C CYS A 107 21.79 -13.93 30.72
N ASP A 108 22.48 -12.91 31.24
CA ASP A 108 23.34 -11.96 30.51
C ASP A 108 22.63 -11.26 29.33
N LEU A 109 21.30 -11.18 29.40
CA LEU A 109 20.46 -10.46 28.44
C LEU A 109 19.98 -9.15 29.04
N THR A 110 19.85 -8.14 28.20
CA THR A 110 19.25 -6.86 28.60
C THR A 110 17.73 -7.00 28.71
N PHE A 111 17.08 -6.08 29.43
CA PHE A 111 15.63 -6.11 29.54
C PHE A 111 14.95 -5.97 28.17
N ASP A 112 15.50 -5.11 27.30
CA ASP A 112 14.98 -4.92 25.94
C ASP A 112 15.11 -6.18 25.08
N GLN A 113 16.21 -6.95 25.22
CA GLN A 113 16.38 -8.22 24.53
C GLN A 113 15.36 -9.26 25.00
N ILE A 114 15.13 -9.35 26.31
CA ILE A 114 14.12 -10.25 26.89
C ILE A 114 12.72 -9.85 26.43
N GLY A 115 12.39 -8.56 26.52
CA GLY A 115 11.11 -8.00 26.07
C GLY A 115 10.86 -8.30 24.59
N ARG A 116 11.83 -8.01 23.71
CA ARG A 116 11.73 -8.31 22.28
C ARG A 116 11.55 -9.80 22.02
N SER A 117 12.26 -10.68 22.73
CA SER A 117 12.13 -12.14 22.59
C SER A 117 10.73 -12.63 22.98
N LEU A 118 10.16 -12.09 24.06
CA LEU A 118 8.80 -12.42 24.50
C LEU A 118 7.75 -11.90 23.52
N LEU A 119 7.86 -10.65 23.08
CA LEU A 119 6.97 -10.03 22.10
C LEU A 119 7.01 -10.76 20.74
N THR A 120 8.20 -11.08 20.25
CA THR A 120 8.41 -11.87 19.01
C THR A 120 7.82 -13.28 19.15
N GLY A 121 7.95 -13.88 20.33
CA GLY A 121 7.35 -15.16 20.64
C GLY A 121 5.82 -15.13 20.71
N ALA A 122 5.23 -14.08 21.29
CA ALA A 122 3.78 -13.85 21.27
C ALA A 122 3.28 -13.67 19.84
N ALA A 123 3.93 -12.80 19.07
CA ALA A 123 3.63 -12.58 17.65
C ALA A 123 3.56 -13.91 16.88
N ARG A 124 4.61 -14.74 16.98
CA ARG A 124 4.65 -16.06 16.34
C ARG A 124 3.42 -16.91 16.67
N LEU A 125 3.01 -16.96 17.94
CA LEU A 125 1.85 -17.74 18.37
C LEU A 125 0.54 -17.20 17.77
N VAL A 126 0.38 -15.89 17.62
CA VAL A 126 -0.78 -15.28 16.95
C VAL A 126 -0.88 -15.73 15.50
N PHE A 127 0.23 -15.65 14.74
CA PHE A 127 0.27 -16.10 13.36
C PHE A 127 -0.03 -17.60 13.22
N GLU A 128 0.59 -18.44 14.06
CA GLU A 128 0.35 -19.89 14.06
C GLU A 128 -1.11 -20.24 14.44
N ARG A 129 -1.70 -19.54 15.41
CA ARG A 129 -3.09 -19.74 15.82
C ARG A 129 -4.05 -19.47 14.67
N ARG A 130 -3.82 -18.38 13.94
CA ARG A 130 -4.66 -18.01 12.80
C ARG A 130 -4.55 -19.01 11.65
N GLU A 131 -3.32 -19.47 11.36
CA GLU A 131 -3.07 -20.53 10.37
C GLU A 131 -3.79 -21.83 10.74
N ARG A 132 -3.70 -22.27 12.00
CA ARG A 132 -4.44 -23.46 12.49
C ARG A 132 -5.95 -23.27 12.39
N ALA A 133 -6.47 -22.13 12.85
CA ALA A 133 -7.91 -21.83 12.77
C ALA A 133 -8.43 -21.76 11.34
N TRP A 134 -7.62 -21.34 10.36
CA TRP A 134 -7.98 -21.41 8.95
C TRP A 134 -8.00 -22.85 8.45
N ALA A 135 -6.97 -23.65 8.78
CA ALA A 135 -6.86 -25.04 8.34
C ALA A 135 -7.99 -25.91 8.89
N GLU A 136 -8.34 -25.74 10.18
CA GLU A 136 -9.47 -26.42 10.81
C GLU A 136 -10.81 -26.06 10.15
N ARG A 137 -11.03 -24.77 9.84
CA ARG A 137 -12.23 -24.32 9.12
C ARG A 137 -12.30 -24.92 7.72
N ARG A 138 -11.19 -24.98 7.00
CA ARG A 138 -11.11 -25.60 5.67
C ARG A 138 -11.36 -27.10 5.72
N ALA A 139 -10.74 -27.81 6.66
CA ALA A 139 -10.98 -29.24 6.87
C ALA A 139 -12.47 -29.53 7.12
N LYS A 140 -13.12 -28.76 8.00
CA LYS A 140 -14.57 -28.86 8.26
C LYS A 140 -15.42 -28.62 7.01
N GLN A 141 -15.10 -27.59 6.22
CA GLN A 141 -15.81 -27.26 4.98
C GLN A 141 -15.67 -28.35 3.91
N GLU A 142 -14.48 -28.92 3.76
CA GLU A 142 -14.21 -29.99 2.81
C GLU A 142 -14.86 -31.30 3.24
N ALA A 143 -14.82 -31.65 4.54
CA ALA A 143 -15.55 -32.78 5.09
C ALA A 143 -17.07 -32.66 4.84
N ALA A 144 -17.65 -31.47 5.09
CA ALA A 144 -19.05 -31.20 4.80
C ALA A 144 -19.39 -31.30 3.31
N ARG A 145 -18.51 -30.80 2.42
CA ARG A 145 -18.66 -30.96 0.96
C ARG A 145 -18.59 -32.42 0.52
N ARG A 146 -17.68 -33.22 1.10
CA ARG A 146 -17.57 -34.67 0.84
C ARG A 146 -18.83 -35.41 1.30
N SER A 147 -19.32 -35.13 2.50
CA SER A 147 -20.58 -35.69 3.01
C SER A 147 -21.76 -35.37 2.08
N LYS A 148 -21.95 -34.10 1.68
CA LYS A 148 -23.00 -33.71 0.72
C LYS A 148 -22.86 -34.41 -0.63
N ARG A 149 -21.63 -34.59 -1.15
CA ARG A 149 -21.38 -35.33 -2.39
C ARG A 149 -21.74 -36.82 -2.25
N ARG A 150 -21.41 -37.46 -1.12
CA ARG A 150 -21.77 -38.85 -0.83
C ARG A 150 -23.29 -39.03 -0.77
N GLU A 151 -23.99 -38.12 -0.08
CA GLU A 151 -25.46 -38.13 -0.01
C GLU A 151 -26.12 -37.89 -1.37
N ALA A 152 -25.60 -36.97 -2.18
CA ALA A 152 -26.11 -36.70 -3.52
C ALA A 152 -25.85 -37.88 -4.48
N GLY A 153 -24.67 -38.51 -4.42
CA GLY A 153 -24.33 -39.72 -5.18
C GLY A 153 -25.21 -40.91 -4.80
N ALA A 154 -25.56 -41.04 -3.52
CA ALA A 154 -26.49 -42.07 -3.03
C ALA A 154 -27.94 -41.83 -3.49
N LYS A 155 -28.34 -40.58 -3.77
CA LYS A 155 -29.69 -40.21 -4.27
C LYS A 155 -29.79 -40.08 -5.79
N GLY A 156 -28.67 -40.15 -6.52
CA GLY A 156 -28.63 -40.01 -7.98
C GLY A 156 -29.06 -41.26 -8.77
N PRO A 157 -29.15 -41.17 -10.11
CA PRO A 157 -29.51 -42.27 -11.00
C PRO A 157 -28.56 -43.48 -10.85
N LEU A 158 -29.03 -44.67 -11.24
CA LEU A 158 -28.33 -45.96 -11.05
C LEU A 158 -26.86 -45.95 -11.54
N SER A 159 -26.58 -45.19 -12.60
CA SER A 159 -25.22 -44.98 -13.12
C SER A 159 -24.31 -44.19 -12.17
N SER A 160 -24.81 -43.16 -11.47
CA SER A 160 -24.01 -42.41 -10.50
C SER A 160 -23.75 -43.19 -9.21
N ARG A 161 -24.68 -44.09 -8.85
CA ARG A 161 -24.54 -44.98 -7.68
C ARG A 161 -23.43 -46.03 -7.86
N LEU A 162 -23.17 -46.47 -9.08
CA LEU A 162 -22.10 -47.42 -9.39
C LEU A 162 -20.72 -46.75 -9.54
N ILE A 163 -20.67 -45.50 -10.00
CA ILE A 163 -19.42 -44.75 -10.21
C ILE A 163 -18.90 -44.13 -8.90
N SER A 164 -19.80 -43.71 -7.99
CA SER A 164 -19.41 -43.07 -6.72
C SER A 164 -18.46 -43.91 -5.84
N PRO A 165 -18.69 -45.23 -5.63
CA PRO A 165 -17.81 -46.09 -4.84
C PRO A 165 -16.42 -46.26 -5.47
N LEU A 166 -16.36 -46.40 -6.80
CA LEU A 166 -15.09 -46.48 -7.55
C LEU A 166 -14.30 -45.18 -7.42
N LYS A 167 -14.95 -44.02 -7.55
CA LYS A 167 -14.30 -42.72 -7.40
C LYS A 167 -13.76 -42.51 -5.99
N THR A 168 -14.49 -42.94 -4.95
CA THR A 168 -13.99 -42.87 -3.56
C THR A 168 -12.84 -43.83 -3.28
N MET A 169 -12.77 -44.99 -3.96
CA MET A 169 -11.61 -45.89 -3.86
C MET A 169 -10.36 -45.32 -4.55
N PHE A 170 -10.52 -44.65 -5.70
CA PHE A 170 -9.41 -44.02 -6.42
C PHE A 170 -8.93 -42.69 -5.83
N GLU A 171 -9.83 -41.90 -5.22
CA GLU A 171 -9.45 -40.62 -4.57
C GLU A 171 -8.79 -40.82 -3.20
N GLY A 172 -8.87 -42.02 -2.63
CA GLY A 172 -8.36 -42.36 -1.30
C GLY A 172 -9.15 -41.67 -0.19
N ASP A 173 -9.52 -42.42 0.85
CA ASP A 173 -9.97 -41.83 2.13
C ASP A 173 -8.74 -41.26 2.86
N HIS A 174 -8.05 -40.32 2.22
CA HIS A 174 -7.10 -39.48 2.94
C HIS A 174 -7.94 -38.61 3.87
N ASP A 175 -7.87 -38.93 5.16
CA ASP A 175 -8.28 -38.03 6.24
C ASP A 175 -7.69 -36.66 5.92
N LEU A 176 -8.58 -35.66 5.87
CA LEU A 176 -8.21 -34.27 5.63
C LEU A 176 -7.45 -33.76 6.86
N ASP A 177 -6.18 -34.15 6.97
CA ASP A 177 -5.31 -33.70 8.04
C ASP A 177 -5.17 -32.17 7.93
N PRO A 178 -5.62 -31.41 8.93
CA PRO A 178 -5.45 -29.96 8.96
C PRO A 178 -4.00 -29.53 8.75
N ALA A 179 -3.01 -30.36 9.12
CA ALA A 179 -1.61 -30.05 8.91
C ALA A 179 -1.23 -29.91 7.43
N HIS A 180 -1.82 -30.72 6.53
CA HIS A 180 -1.58 -30.59 5.09
C HIS A 180 -2.21 -29.31 4.53
N LEU A 181 -3.40 -28.93 5.01
CA LEU A 181 -4.07 -27.72 4.55
C LEU A 181 -3.30 -26.45 4.94
N ARG A 182 -2.62 -26.45 6.09
CA ARG A 182 -1.83 -25.29 6.55
C ARG A 182 -0.83 -24.76 5.51
N ALA A 183 -0.21 -25.64 4.72
CA ALA A 183 0.72 -25.23 3.66
C ALA A 183 0.07 -24.38 2.56
N HIS A 184 -1.26 -24.47 2.39
CA HIS A 184 -2.05 -23.68 1.44
C HIS A 184 -2.63 -22.40 2.05
N TYR A 185 -2.38 -22.11 3.33
CA TYR A 185 -2.83 -20.86 3.94
C TYR A 185 -2.17 -19.65 3.25
N PRO A 186 -2.92 -18.62 2.81
CA PRO A 186 -2.33 -17.45 2.15
C PRO A 186 -1.29 -16.70 3.00
N GLY A 187 -1.39 -16.79 4.32
CA GLY A 187 -0.43 -16.24 5.29
C GLY A 187 0.60 -17.27 5.78
N HIS A 188 0.78 -18.42 5.10
CA HIS A 188 1.78 -19.40 5.49
C HIS A 188 3.19 -18.78 5.39
N GLY A 189 3.96 -18.87 6.48
CA GLY A 189 5.28 -18.23 6.58
C GLY A 189 5.26 -16.70 6.79
N LEU A 190 4.08 -16.09 6.99
CA LEU A 190 3.93 -14.63 7.16
C LEU A 190 4.79 -14.06 8.29
N PHE A 191 4.83 -14.75 9.44
CA PHE A 191 5.66 -14.32 10.57
C PHE A 191 7.15 -14.19 10.19
N ALA A 192 7.69 -15.10 9.38
CA ALA A 192 9.09 -15.04 8.97
C ALA A 192 9.37 -13.81 8.08
N VAL A 193 8.40 -13.41 7.25
CA VAL A 193 8.48 -12.21 6.41
C VAL A 193 8.37 -10.94 7.26
N LEU A 194 7.51 -10.94 8.27
CA LEU A 194 7.25 -9.77 9.11
C LEU A 194 8.26 -9.57 10.25
N ARG A 195 8.87 -10.64 10.75
CA ARG A 195 9.80 -10.61 11.88
C ARG A 195 10.88 -9.51 11.77
N PRO A 196 11.55 -9.28 10.63
CA PRO A 196 12.56 -8.23 10.51
C PRO A 196 12.01 -6.81 10.73
N TYR A 197 10.71 -6.61 10.54
CA TYR A 197 10.04 -5.32 10.68
C TYR A 197 9.37 -5.12 12.03
N LEU A 198 9.23 -6.17 12.86
CA LEU A 198 8.65 -6.13 14.20
C LEU A 198 9.74 -5.81 15.25
N VAL A 199 10.15 -4.55 15.26
CA VAL A 199 11.29 -4.04 16.04
C VAL A 199 10.81 -3.30 17.29
N GLU A 200 9.74 -2.51 17.16
CA GLU A 200 9.28 -1.56 18.15
C GLU A 200 8.11 -2.12 18.99
N PRO A 201 8.06 -1.85 20.31
CA PRO A 201 7.00 -2.36 21.19
C PRO A 201 5.58 -2.02 20.74
N TRP A 202 5.35 -0.83 20.20
CA TRP A 202 4.03 -0.39 19.76
C TRP A 202 3.47 -1.24 18.61
N GLN A 203 4.32 -1.86 17.80
CA GLN A 203 3.89 -2.70 16.68
C GLN A 203 3.17 -3.96 17.18
N PHE A 204 3.48 -4.41 18.39
CA PHE A 204 2.87 -5.60 18.96
C PHE A 204 1.42 -5.36 19.42
N ALA A 205 0.94 -4.11 19.44
CA ALA A 205 -0.48 -3.80 19.62
C ALA A 205 -1.33 -4.09 18.35
N PHE A 206 -0.67 -4.34 17.21
CA PHE A 206 -1.33 -4.57 15.91
C PHE A 206 -1.16 -6.01 15.40
N LEU A 207 -0.81 -6.97 16.27
CA LEU A 207 -0.49 -8.34 15.84
C LEU A 207 -1.67 -9.05 15.16
N GLU A 208 -2.88 -8.86 15.69
CA GLU A 208 -4.08 -9.46 15.10
C GLU A 208 -4.32 -8.93 13.68
N GLN A 209 -4.12 -7.62 13.46
CA GLN A 209 -4.21 -6.99 12.16
C GLN A 209 -3.10 -7.47 11.23
N TYR A 210 -1.84 -7.47 11.68
CA TYR A 210 -0.73 -8.01 10.88
C TYR A 210 -0.94 -9.48 10.49
N ALA A 211 -1.55 -10.29 11.35
CA ALA A 211 -1.88 -11.68 11.06
C ALA A 211 -2.94 -11.84 9.95
N ARG A 212 -3.70 -10.78 9.63
CA ARG A 212 -4.68 -10.78 8.52
C ARG A 212 -4.04 -10.67 7.15
N LEU A 213 -2.80 -10.18 7.07
CA LEU A 213 -2.09 -10.06 5.80
C LEU A 213 -1.84 -11.44 5.18
N GLY A 214 -1.74 -11.49 3.86
CA GLY A 214 -1.17 -12.60 3.12
C GLY A 214 0.36 -12.49 3.05
N THR A 215 1.05 -13.62 2.90
CA THR A 215 2.51 -13.64 2.80
C THR A 215 3.01 -12.89 1.57
N ALA A 216 2.27 -12.97 0.44
CA ALA A 216 2.59 -12.21 -0.77
C ALA A 216 2.43 -10.69 -0.56
N GLN A 217 1.34 -10.25 0.08
CA GLN A 217 1.13 -8.85 0.46
C GLN A 217 2.27 -8.35 1.35
N ALA A 218 2.63 -9.12 2.39
CA ALA A 218 3.70 -8.76 3.32
C ALA A 218 5.09 -8.69 2.68
N LYS A 219 5.37 -9.46 1.62
CA LYS A 219 6.63 -9.33 0.88
C LYS A 219 6.75 -7.99 0.16
N VAL A 220 5.63 -7.47 -0.33
CA VAL A 220 5.57 -6.16 -0.99
C VAL A 220 5.58 -5.03 0.05
N LEU A 221 4.71 -5.14 1.06
CA LEU A 221 4.43 -4.07 2.02
C LEU A 221 5.29 -4.14 3.28
N GLY A 222 6.19 -5.12 3.42
CA GLY A 222 6.93 -5.36 4.66
C GLY A 222 7.68 -4.12 5.17
N HIS A 223 8.31 -3.39 4.24
CA HIS A 223 9.01 -2.14 4.53
C HIS A 223 8.09 -0.97 4.92
N LEU A 224 6.77 -1.08 4.78
CA LEU A 224 5.83 -0.05 5.24
C LEU A 224 5.38 -0.28 6.68
N ILE A 225 5.50 -1.51 7.19
CA ILE A 225 4.94 -1.92 8.48
C ILE A 225 5.55 -1.18 9.67
N TRP A 226 6.80 -0.71 9.56
CA TRP A 226 7.40 0.13 10.60
C TRP A 226 6.89 1.59 10.58
N ARG A 227 6.21 2.01 9.51
CA ARG A 227 5.69 3.38 9.31
C ARG A 227 4.19 3.48 9.57
N VAL A 228 3.44 2.38 9.43
CA VAL A 228 1.99 2.35 9.66
C VAL A 228 1.70 2.30 11.15
N ARG A 229 1.26 3.43 11.71
CA ARG A 229 0.92 3.58 13.14
C ARG A 229 -0.58 3.63 13.43
N ALA A 230 -1.40 3.80 12.41
CA ALA A 230 -2.85 3.91 12.53
C ALA A 230 -3.51 2.59 12.14
N PRO A 231 -4.44 2.04 12.96
CA PRO A 231 -5.17 0.82 12.62
C PRO A 231 -5.89 0.91 11.28
N GLU A 232 -6.47 2.06 10.95
CA GLU A 232 -7.27 2.30 9.74
C GLU A 232 -6.42 2.10 8.48
N MET A 233 -5.18 2.59 8.50
CA MET A 233 -4.25 2.41 7.37
C MET A 233 -3.85 0.94 7.19
N LEU A 234 -3.71 0.20 8.29
CA LEU A 234 -3.40 -1.22 8.23
C LEU A 234 -4.59 -2.01 7.68
N GLU A 235 -5.83 -1.63 8.02
CA GLU A 235 -7.04 -2.19 7.42
C GLU A 235 -7.10 -1.95 5.91
N THR A 236 -6.75 -0.75 5.44
CA THR A 236 -6.62 -0.46 4.00
C THR A 236 -5.64 -1.43 3.36
N LEU A 237 -4.44 -1.61 3.93
CA LEU A 237 -3.43 -2.54 3.41
C LEU A 237 -3.88 -4.00 3.41
N ILE A 238 -4.61 -4.43 4.44
CA ILE A 238 -5.17 -5.79 4.54
C ILE A 238 -6.23 -6.03 3.45
N SER A 239 -6.97 -4.98 3.09
CA SER A 239 -8.04 -5.07 2.09
C SER A 239 -7.52 -5.23 0.65
N LEU A 240 -6.25 -4.88 0.39
CA LEU A 240 -5.64 -4.95 -0.93
C LEU A 240 -5.23 -6.37 -1.28
N ASP A 241 -5.82 -6.98 -2.30
CA ASP A 241 -5.37 -8.30 -2.76
C ASP A 241 -4.03 -8.25 -3.52
N VAL A 242 -3.53 -9.41 -3.93
CA VAL A 242 -2.23 -9.52 -4.62
C VAL A 242 -2.27 -8.91 -6.03
N GLU A 243 -3.41 -8.98 -6.71
CA GLU A 243 -3.59 -8.44 -8.05
C GLU A 243 -3.65 -6.91 -7.99
N GLU A 244 -4.38 -6.36 -7.03
CA GLU A 244 -4.46 -4.93 -6.74
C GLU A 244 -3.09 -4.36 -6.38
N LEU A 245 -2.32 -5.04 -5.53
CA LEU A 245 -0.94 -4.65 -5.24
C LEU A 245 -0.06 -4.64 -6.50
N SER A 246 -0.26 -5.60 -7.40
CA SER A 246 0.46 -5.62 -8.69
C SER A 246 0.10 -4.41 -9.56
N VAL A 247 -1.18 -4.03 -9.61
CA VAL A 247 -1.64 -2.82 -10.31
C VAL A 247 -1.04 -1.56 -9.69
N ILE A 248 -1.06 -1.44 -8.37
CA ILE A 248 -0.48 -0.30 -7.64
C ILE A 248 1.03 -0.21 -7.89
N GLN A 249 1.76 -1.32 -7.84
CA GLN A 249 3.19 -1.35 -8.16
C GLN A 249 3.45 -0.95 -9.62
N ALA A 250 2.62 -1.40 -10.56
CA ALA A 250 2.73 -1.00 -11.96
C ALA A 250 2.47 0.50 -12.18
N ALA A 251 1.54 1.10 -11.42
CA ALA A 251 1.29 2.53 -11.39
C ALA A 251 2.49 3.30 -10.80
N CYS A 252 3.02 2.86 -9.66
CA CYS A 252 4.24 3.43 -9.05
C CYS A 252 5.43 3.34 -10.00
N ARG A 253 5.58 2.23 -10.73
CA ARG A 253 6.63 2.06 -11.74
C ARG A 253 6.44 2.98 -12.94
N ALA A 254 5.20 3.22 -13.39
CA ALA A 254 4.91 4.19 -14.43
C ALA A 254 5.28 5.62 -14.03
N PHE A 255 4.97 6.01 -12.80
CA PHE A 255 5.45 7.27 -12.23
C PHE A 255 6.98 7.30 -12.21
N ALA A 256 7.56 6.23 -11.64
CA ALA A 256 8.95 5.78 -11.70
C ALA A 256 9.72 6.21 -12.95
N GLU A 257 9.34 5.54 -14.02
CA GLU A 257 9.98 5.67 -15.31
C GLU A 257 9.75 7.06 -15.91
N THR A 258 8.60 7.69 -15.66
CA THR A 258 8.30 9.02 -16.20
C THR A 258 9.14 10.11 -15.53
N THR A 259 9.28 10.08 -14.20
CA THR A 259 10.08 11.06 -13.46
C THR A 259 11.57 10.92 -13.73
N LEU A 260 12.04 9.68 -13.94
CA LEU A 260 13.44 9.38 -14.29
C LEU A 260 13.74 9.53 -15.80
N GLY A 261 12.75 9.86 -16.63
CA GLY A 261 12.92 10.02 -18.08
C GLY A 261 13.23 8.71 -18.82
N VAL A 262 12.82 7.58 -18.25
CA VAL A 262 13.05 6.23 -18.79
C VAL A 262 11.95 5.85 -19.79
N PRO A 263 12.29 5.43 -21.03
CA PRO A 263 11.28 5.03 -22.02
C PRO A 263 10.58 3.71 -21.63
N PRO A 264 9.28 3.54 -21.99
CA PRO A 264 8.45 2.38 -21.61
C PRO A 264 8.95 1.03 -22.14
N ASP A 265 9.60 1.02 -23.31
CA ASP A 265 10.10 -0.18 -23.97
C ASP A 265 11.63 -0.14 -24.04
N GLN A 266 12.26 -0.67 -23.01
CA GLN A 266 13.64 -1.11 -23.11
C GLN A 266 13.59 -2.56 -23.58
N GLY A 267 14.17 -2.85 -24.77
CA GLY A 267 14.21 -4.19 -25.37
C GLY A 267 14.74 -5.28 -24.41
N PRO A 268 14.70 -6.56 -24.80
CA PRO A 268 15.00 -7.66 -23.90
C PRO A 268 16.37 -7.58 -23.22
N ARG A 269 16.44 -7.87 -21.91
CA ARG A 269 17.68 -7.74 -21.10
C ARG A 269 18.84 -8.60 -21.62
N TRP A 270 18.52 -9.75 -22.22
CA TRP A 270 19.51 -10.70 -22.73
C TRP A 270 20.25 -10.21 -24.00
N GLU A 271 19.75 -9.16 -24.65
CA GLU A 271 20.39 -8.56 -25.83
C GLU A 271 21.50 -7.55 -25.46
N LEU A 272 21.54 -7.09 -24.20
CA LEU A 272 22.50 -6.10 -23.74
C LEU A 272 23.78 -6.75 -23.22
N LYS A 273 24.94 -6.27 -23.67
CA LYS A 273 26.26 -6.74 -23.22
C LYS A 273 27.11 -5.60 -22.64
N GLY A 274 28.00 -5.96 -21.71
CA GLY A 274 29.02 -5.05 -21.17
C GLY A 274 28.43 -3.85 -20.43
N LYS A 275 28.81 -2.64 -20.85
CA LYS A 275 28.44 -1.37 -20.20
C LYS A 275 26.92 -1.13 -20.19
N ALA A 276 26.24 -1.44 -21.29
CA ALA A 276 24.79 -1.21 -21.42
C ALA A 276 23.97 -2.06 -20.44
N ALA A 277 24.42 -3.27 -20.11
CA ALA A 277 23.77 -4.11 -19.10
C ALA A 277 23.92 -3.50 -17.69
N ARG A 278 25.11 -3.00 -17.35
CA ARG A 278 25.37 -2.36 -16.05
C ARG A 278 24.59 -1.05 -15.89
N ASP A 279 24.54 -0.24 -16.95
CA ASP A 279 23.79 1.03 -16.93
C ASP A 279 22.28 0.74 -16.76
N ARG A 280 21.75 -0.31 -17.40
CA ARG A 280 20.37 -0.76 -17.19
C ARG A 280 20.12 -1.25 -15.77
N ASP A 281 21.02 -2.05 -15.20
CA ASP A 281 20.87 -2.53 -13.82
C ASP A 281 20.84 -1.36 -12.83
N ARG A 282 21.67 -0.33 -13.04
CA ARG A 282 21.66 0.89 -12.24
C ARG A 282 20.34 1.67 -12.38
N ILE A 283 19.79 1.78 -13.59
CA ILE A 283 18.48 2.42 -13.82
C ILE A 283 17.37 1.60 -13.14
N GLU A 284 17.43 0.27 -13.21
CA GLU A 284 16.43 -0.60 -12.57
C GLU A 284 16.48 -0.47 -11.04
N GLU A 285 17.67 -0.36 -10.44
CA GLU A 285 17.83 -0.06 -9.01
C GLU A 285 17.23 1.29 -8.63
N GLN A 286 17.41 2.32 -9.46
CA GLN A 286 16.80 3.64 -9.26
C GLN A 286 15.27 3.57 -9.37
N ILE A 287 14.74 2.87 -10.38
CA ILE A 287 13.30 2.64 -10.53
C ILE A 287 12.75 1.92 -9.31
N ALA A 288 13.41 0.86 -8.83
CA ALA A 288 12.95 0.10 -7.67
C ALA A 288 12.93 0.94 -6.39
N ALA A 289 13.95 1.77 -6.16
CA ALA A 289 14.00 2.69 -5.02
C ALA A 289 12.88 3.75 -5.09
N GLU A 290 12.63 4.30 -6.27
CA GLU A 290 11.60 5.31 -6.47
C GLU A 290 10.20 4.70 -6.42
N VAL A 291 10.01 3.46 -6.88
CA VAL A 291 8.75 2.70 -6.72
C VAL A 291 8.42 2.50 -5.24
N SER A 292 9.41 2.10 -4.42
CA SER A 292 9.21 1.96 -2.97
C SER A 292 8.86 3.31 -2.35
N THR A 293 9.61 4.37 -2.67
CA THR A 293 9.34 5.73 -2.15
C THR A 293 7.96 6.25 -2.56
N THR A 294 7.53 5.97 -3.78
CA THR A 294 6.22 6.34 -4.32
C THR A 294 5.10 5.56 -3.64
N LEU A 295 5.29 4.24 -3.46
CA LEU A 295 4.34 3.40 -2.75
C LEU A 295 4.15 3.88 -1.31
N ASP A 296 5.24 4.22 -0.62
CA ASP A 296 5.22 4.85 0.70
C ASP A 296 4.43 6.15 0.70
N ALA A 297 4.64 7.02 -0.29
CA ALA A 297 3.92 8.29 -0.40
C ALA A 297 2.41 8.06 -0.61
N ILE A 298 2.03 7.14 -1.50
CA ILE A 298 0.63 6.83 -1.77
C ILE A 298 -0.03 6.26 -0.51
N VAL A 299 0.55 5.22 0.09
CA VAL A 299 -0.06 4.55 1.25
C VAL A 299 -0.14 5.49 2.46
N LEU A 300 0.91 6.27 2.73
CA LEU A 300 1.00 7.06 3.96
C LEU A 300 0.40 8.46 3.86
N ARG A 301 0.35 9.05 2.66
CA ARG A 301 -0.08 10.44 2.46
C ARG A 301 -1.27 10.59 1.52
N HIS A 302 -1.44 9.66 0.57
CA HIS A 302 -2.52 9.72 -0.42
C HIS A 302 -3.37 8.44 -0.48
N PRO A 303 -3.90 7.95 0.64
CA PRO A 303 -4.62 6.68 0.66
C PRO A 303 -5.85 6.67 -0.26
N GLY A 304 -6.48 7.82 -0.52
CA GLY A 304 -7.59 7.93 -1.47
C GLY A 304 -7.20 7.65 -2.92
N ALA A 305 -5.93 7.80 -3.28
CA ALA A 305 -5.44 7.47 -4.62
C ALA A 305 -5.44 5.96 -4.87
N LEU A 306 -5.39 5.13 -3.82
CA LEU A 306 -5.42 3.67 -3.94
C LEU A 306 -6.73 3.20 -4.58
N ASP A 307 -7.86 3.77 -4.17
CA ASP A 307 -9.18 3.39 -4.70
C ASP A 307 -9.30 3.75 -6.18
N ALA A 308 -8.87 4.95 -6.57
CA ALA A 308 -8.85 5.36 -7.98
C ALA A 308 -7.94 4.45 -8.83
N ILE A 309 -6.77 4.05 -8.33
CA ILE A 309 -5.87 3.13 -9.04
C ILE A 309 -6.53 1.75 -9.20
N ARG A 310 -7.20 1.23 -8.16
CA ARG A 310 -7.91 -0.05 -8.19
C ARG A 310 -9.05 -0.05 -9.21
N GLU A 311 -9.90 0.98 -9.17
CA GLU A 311 -11.03 1.14 -10.10
C GLU A 311 -10.56 1.20 -11.56
N MET A 312 -9.39 1.78 -11.81
CA MET A 312 -8.82 1.87 -13.17
C MET A 312 -8.14 0.59 -13.63
N GLY A 313 -7.74 -0.30 -12.71
CA GLY A 313 -7.02 -1.53 -13.00
C GLY A 313 -5.78 -1.30 -13.88
N LEU A 314 -5.63 -2.12 -14.93
CA LEU A 314 -4.49 -2.06 -15.85
C LEU A 314 -4.35 -0.70 -16.57
N SER A 315 -5.43 0.09 -16.69
CA SER A 315 -5.38 1.42 -17.32
C SER A 315 -4.64 2.45 -16.46
N ALA A 316 -4.52 2.23 -15.14
CA ALA A 316 -3.84 3.12 -14.21
C ALA A 316 -2.40 3.42 -14.67
N ARG A 317 -1.67 2.40 -15.15
CA ARG A 317 -0.30 2.56 -15.65
C ARG A 317 -0.19 3.59 -16.77
N ARG A 318 -1.12 3.56 -17.73
CA ARG A 318 -1.12 4.50 -18.87
C ARG A 318 -1.43 5.92 -18.43
N GLU A 319 -2.48 6.08 -17.61
CA GLU A 319 -2.89 7.40 -17.14
C GLU A 319 -1.85 8.02 -16.20
N VAL A 320 -1.20 7.24 -15.34
CA VAL A 320 -0.09 7.75 -14.50
C VAL A 320 1.04 8.28 -15.36
N ARG A 321 1.53 7.55 -16.37
CA ARG A 321 2.60 8.07 -17.27
C ARG A 321 2.20 9.38 -17.91
N ARG A 322 0.97 9.42 -18.41
CA ARG A 322 0.42 10.54 -19.16
C ARG A 322 0.29 11.78 -18.29
N LEU A 323 -0.29 11.65 -17.10
CA LEU A 323 -0.55 12.76 -16.18
C LEU A 323 0.70 13.17 -15.39
N THR A 324 1.67 12.28 -15.17
CA THR A 324 2.92 12.60 -14.45
C THR A 324 3.73 13.65 -15.20
N GLN A 325 3.68 13.67 -16.53
CA GLN A 325 4.33 14.71 -17.35
C GLN A 325 3.81 16.12 -17.07
N VAL A 326 2.61 16.22 -16.48
CA VAL A 326 1.93 17.49 -16.22
C VAL A 326 1.97 17.86 -14.74
N TYR A 327 1.64 16.91 -13.87
CA TYR A 327 1.51 17.16 -12.43
C TYR A 327 2.78 16.81 -11.63
N GLY A 328 3.74 16.07 -12.22
CA GLY A 328 4.87 15.55 -11.47
C GLY A 328 4.40 14.79 -10.23
N ALA A 329 4.99 15.09 -9.07
CA ALA A 329 4.66 14.46 -7.79
C ALA A 329 3.23 14.72 -7.30
N ASP A 330 2.60 15.83 -7.72
CA ASP A 330 1.26 16.22 -7.28
C ASP A 330 0.15 15.39 -7.96
N ILE A 331 0.51 14.46 -8.85
CA ILE A 331 -0.44 13.56 -9.51
C ILE A 331 -1.30 12.79 -8.51
N TRP A 332 -0.75 12.40 -7.36
CA TRP A 332 -1.48 11.59 -6.38
C TRP A 332 -2.63 12.38 -5.74
N MET A 333 -2.48 13.69 -5.54
CA MET A 333 -3.59 14.56 -5.11
C MET A 333 -4.72 14.63 -6.15
N VAL A 334 -4.40 14.50 -7.43
CA VAL A 334 -5.41 14.42 -8.50
C VAL A 334 -6.15 13.08 -8.43
N PHE A 335 -5.44 11.99 -8.17
CA PHE A 335 -6.04 10.66 -8.02
C PHE A 335 -6.93 10.52 -6.78
N GLU A 336 -6.68 11.28 -5.71
CA GLU A 336 -7.55 11.33 -4.53
C GLU A 336 -8.90 12.01 -4.80
N GLN A 337 -9.04 12.74 -5.91
CA GLN A 337 -10.20 13.58 -6.18
C GLN A 337 -10.87 13.10 -7.48
N PRO A 338 -11.96 12.30 -7.39
CA PRO A 338 -12.59 11.67 -8.56
C PRO A 338 -12.93 12.64 -9.68
N ASP A 339 -13.49 13.80 -9.36
CA ASP A 339 -13.86 14.83 -10.34
C ASP A 339 -12.64 15.41 -11.06
N ARG A 340 -11.57 15.68 -10.30
CA ARG A 340 -10.31 16.21 -10.85
C ARG A 340 -9.63 15.21 -11.76
N LEU A 341 -9.60 13.94 -11.35
CA LEU A 341 -9.07 12.85 -12.16
C LEU A 341 -9.91 12.65 -13.43
N HIS A 342 -11.24 12.69 -13.30
CA HIS A 342 -12.15 12.57 -14.44
C HIS A 342 -11.91 13.69 -15.47
N ASN A 343 -11.82 14.94 -15.02
CA ASN A 343 -11.50 16.08 -15.87
C ASN A 343 -10.14 15.90 -16.58
N ALA A 344 -9.07 15.66 -15.82
CA ALA A 344 -7.72 15.54 -16.37
C ALA A 344 -7.57 14.38 -17.36
N ARG A 345 -8.28 13.26 -17.14
CA ARG A 345 -8.26 12.10 -18.04
C ARG A 345 -8.91 12.40 -19.39
N ASN A 346 -9.95 13.24 -19.42
CA ASN A 346 -10.70 13.54 -20.64
C ASN A 346 -10.11 14.67 -21.50
N VAL A 347 -9.12 15.42 -21.00
CA VAL A 347 -8.40 16.42 -21.80
C VAL A 347 -7.62 15.73 -22.93
N PRO A 348 -7.70 16.15 -24.20
CA PRO A 348 -6.87 15.59 -25.28
C PRO A 348 -5.35 15.81 -25.11
N ASP A 349 -4.52 14.87 -25.56
CA ASP A 349 -3.04 14.92 -25.37
C ASP A 349 -2.36 16.19 -25.89
N HIS A 350 -2.83 16.71 -27.02
CA HIS A 350 -2.28 17.93 -27.63
C HIS A 350 -2.61 19.20 -26.81
N LEU A 351 -3.63 19.15 -25.96
CA LEU A 351 -4.00 20.23 -25.04
C LEU A 351 -3.45 20.00 -23.63
N LEU A 352 -3.21 18.74 -23.24
CA LEU A 352 -2.76 18.36 -21.90
C LEU A 352 -1.48 19.13 -21.47
N ARG A 353 -0.48 19.21 -22.37
CA ARG A 353 0.78 19.93 -22.09
C ARG A 353 0.61 21.44 -21.96
N VAL A 354 -0.41 21.98 -22.63
CA VAL A 354 -0.62 23.43 -22.77
C VAL A 354 -1.50 23.94 -21.65
N LEU A 355 -2.50 23.16 -21.25
CA LEU A 355 -3.29 23.43 -20.06
C LEU A 355 -2.49 23.14 -18.78
N GLY A 356 -1.53 22.21 -18.84
CA GLY A 356 -0.70 21.86 -17.70
C GLY A 356 -1.58 21.44 -16.50
N PRO A 357 -1.27 21.88 -15.27
CA PRO A 357 -2.08 21.56 -14.12
C PRO A 357 -3.55 21.99 -14.22
N LEU A 358 -3.94 22.91 -15.10
CA LEU A 358 -5.34 23.34 -15.24
C LEU A 358 -6.27 22.25 -15.75
N CYS A 359 -5.73 21.16 -16.32
CA CYS A 359 -6.52 20.06 -16.86
C CYS A 359 -7.56 19.49 -15.87
N HIS A 360 -7.25 19.46 -14.57
CA HIS A 360 -8.19 18.95 -13.56
C HIS A 360 -9.43 19.83 -13.35
N ARG A 361 -9.42 21.07 -13.87
CA ARG A 361 -10.54 22.01 -13.78
C ARG A 361 -11.35 22.09 -15.07
N VAL A 362 -10.91 21.44 -16.15
CA VAL A 362 -11.60 21.50 -17.44
C VAL A 362 -12.64 20.38 -17.52
N PRO A 363 -13.94 20.68 -17.55
CA PRO A 363 -14.96 19.67 -17.68
C PRO A 363 -14.79 18.82 -18.95
N PRO A 364 -15.22 17.54 -18.96
CA PRO A 364 -15.03 16.64 -20.09
C PRO A 364 -15.73 17.11 -21.37
N ASP A 365 -16.88 17.75 -21.24
CA ASP A 365 -17.64 18.31 -22.36
C ASP A 365 -16.90 19.49 -23.01
N VAL A 366 -16.30 20.37 -22.22
CA VAL A 366 -15.43 21.46 -22.73
C VAL A 366 -14.17 20.88 -23.37
N SER A 367 -13.57 19.86 -22.76
CA SER A 367 -12.43 19.13 -23.34
C SER A 367 -12.77 18.52 -24.71
N ALA A 368 -13.96 17.93 -24.83
CA ALA A 368 -14.45 17.36 -26.09
C ALA A 368 -14.68 18.44 -27.16
N ILE A 369 -15.26 19.58 -26.79
CA ILE A 369 -15.45 20.73 -27.69
C ILE A 369 -14.11 21.20 -28.24
N LEU A 370 -13.12 21.43 -27.38
CA LEU A 370 -11.78 21.85 -27.81
C LEU A 370 -11.10 20.77 -28.66
N GLY A 371 -11.34 19.50 -28.36
CA GLY A 371 -10.86 18.36 -29.16
C GLY A 371 -11.48 18.24 -30.55
N HIS A 372 -12.62 18.88 -30.81
CA HIS A 372 -13.25 18.91 -32.15
C HIS A 372 -12.61 19.92 -33.11
N ILE A 373 -11.69 20.76 -32.64
CA ILE A 373 -10.87 21.60 -33.53
C ILE A 373 -9.90 20.68 -34.27
N ARG A 374 -10.06 20.58 -35.60
CA ARG A 374 -9.32 19.63 -36.45
C ARG A 374 -7.82 19.90 -36.45
N ASP A 375 -7.45 21.18 -36.49
CA ASP A 375 -6.05 21.59 -36.40
C ASP A 375 -5.60 21.63 -34.94
N ARG A 376 -4.83 20.61 -34.56
CA ARG A 376 -4.27 20.46 -33.20
C ARG A 376 -3.31 21.57 -32.83
N THR A 377 -2.59 22.11 -33.80
CA THR A 377 -1.63 23.22 -33.61
C THR A 377 -2.40 24.49 -33.31
N LEU A 378 -3.48 24.75 -34.06
CA LEU A 378 -4.39 25.86 -33.77
C LEU A 378 -4.99 25.75 -32.38
N ALA A 379 -5.53 24.58 -32.03
CA ALA A 379 -6.18 24.37 -30.73
C ALA A 379 -5.21 24.64 -29.58
N ARG A 380 -3.98 24.14 -29.68
CA ARG A 380 -2.90 24.45 -28.74
C ARG A 380 -2.60 25.94 -28.66
N ASP A 381 -2.39 26.59 -29.79
CA ASP A 381 -1.92 27.97 -29.81
C ASP A 381 -3.03 28.91 -29.33
N LEU A 382 -4.29 28.60 -29.62
CA LEU A 382 -5.46 29.30 -29.10
C LEU A 382 -5.53 29.22 -27.57
N ILE A 383 -5.34 28.04 -26.98
CA ILE A 383 -5.33 27.87 -25.52
C ILE A 383 -4.09 28.54 -24.90
N THR A 384 -2.94 28.48 -25.56
CA THR A 384 -1.73 29.22 -25.13
C THR A 384 -2.02 30.72 -25.05
N LEU A 385 -2.62 31.28 -26.10
CA LEU A 385 -3.00 32.70 -26.14
C LEU A 385 -4.07 33.05 -25.10
N ALA A 386 -5.03 32.15 -24.84
CA ALA A 386 -6.03 32.35 -23.79
C ALA A 386 -5.38 32.41 -22.41
N ARG A 387 -4.38 31.57 -22.14
CA ARG A 387 -3.59 31.61 -20.90
C ARG A 387 -2.78 32.91 -20.79
N GLU A 388 -2.13 33.34 -21.86
CA GLU A 388 -1.38 34.60 -21.92
C GLU A 388 -2.28 35.82 -21.65
N ASP A 389 -3.50 35.85 -22.19
CA ASP A 389 -4.41 37.01 -22.13
C ASP A 389 -5.26 37.07 -20.85
N LEU A 390 -5.74 35.92 -20.36
CA LEU A 390 -6.65 35.85 -19.21
C LEU A 390 -5.95 35.52 -17.90
N GLY A 391 -4.80 34.83 -17.96
CA GLY A 391 -4.18 34.19 -16.81
C GLY A 391 -4.86 32.87 -16.41
N ASP A 392 -4.10 32.03 -15.71
CA ASP A 392 -4.48 30.63 -15.44
C ASP A 392 -5.73 30.49 -14.57
N GLU A 393 -5.87 31.29 -13.51
CA GLU A 393 -7.01 31.22 -12.58
C GLU A 393 -8.32 31.66 -13.25
N VAL A 394 -8.29 32.75 -14.01
CA VAL A 394 -9.47 33.26 -14.72
C VAL A 394 -9.88 32.30 -15.82
N LEU A 395 -8.91 31.81 -16.61
CA LEU A 395 -9.18 30.84 -17.66
C LEU A 395 -9.79 29.55 -17.08
N ALA A 396 -9.28 29.05 -15.97
CA ALA A 396 -9.87 27.88 -15.30
C ALA A 396 -11.32 28.14 -14.89
N GLY A 397 -11.62 29.32 -14.32
CA GLY A 397 -12.98 29.72 -14.02
C GLY A 397 -13.88 29.73 -15.26
N TYR A 398 -13.39 30.24 -16.39
CA TYR A 398 -14.16 30.32 -17.63
C TYR A 398 -14.33 28.97 -18.34
N LEU A 399 -13.37 28.05 -18.20
CA LEU A 399 -13.48 26.68 -18.71
C LEU A 399 -14.45 25.86 -17.88
N ALA A 400 -14.55 26.10 -16.57
CA ALA A 400 -15.45 25.39 -15.67
C ALA A 400 -16.89 25.95 -15.66
N ASP A 401 -17.11 27.17 -16.15
CA ASP A 401 -18.40 27.84 -16.08
C ASP A 401 -19.41 27.35 -17.16
N PRO A 402 -20.54 26.74 -16.75
CA PRO A 402 -21.59 26.31 -17.68
C PRO A 402 -22.18 27.43 -18.53
N VAL A 403 -22.24 28.67 -18.02
CA VAL A 403 -22.79 29.83 -18.74
C VAL A 403 -21.94 30.18 -19.96
N ARG A 404 -20.63 29.92 -19.89
CA ARG A 404 -19.67 30.21 -20.96
C ARG A 404 -19.50 29.06 -21.96
N LYS A 405 -20.08 27.88 -21.68
CA LYS A 405 -20.08 26.71 -22.59
C LYS A 405 -20.61 27.01 -24.00
N PRO A 406 -21.68 27.80 -24.22
CA PRO A 406 -22.13 28.16 -25.57
C PRO A 406 -21.05 28.89 -26.38
N ILE A 407 -20.19 29.69 -25.74
CA ILE A 407 -19.09 30.39 -26.41
C ILE A 407 -18.06 29.37 -26.90
N TRP A 408 -17.64 28.45 -26.03
CA TRP A 408 -16.74 27.35 -26.39
C TRP A 408 -17.27 26.51 -27.55
N ASN A 409 -18.58 26.22 -27.56
CA ASN A 409 -19.24 25.44 -28.63
C ASN A 409 -19.13 26.08 -30.03
N THR A 410 -18.92 27.39 -30.14
CA THR A 410 -18.78 28.05 -31.46
C THR A 410 -17.42 27.84 -32.09
N LEU A 411 -16.39 27.51 -31.30
CA LEU A 411 -15.00 27.47 -31.76
C LEU A 411 -14.75 26.43 -32.85
N PRO A 412 -15.23 25.17 -32.74
CA PRO A 412 -15.00 24.18 -33.80
C PRO A 412 -15.57 24.63 -35.15
N ALA A 413 -16.79 25.19 -35.17
CA ALA A 413 -17.39 25.68 -36.41
C ALA A 413 -16.61 26.86 -37.01
N LYS A 414 -16.17 27.80 -36.16
CA LYS A 414 -15.39 28.98 -36.58
C LYS A 414 -14.04 28.58 -37.18
N PHE A 415 -13.32 27.66 -36.55
CA PHE A 415 -11.96 27.30 -36.96
C PHE A 415 -11.89 26.18 -38.01
N ASN A 416 -12.83 25.22 -38.03
CA ASN A 416 -12.74 24.08 -38.96
C ASN A 416 -13.13 24.43 -40.40
N ASN A 417 -13.98 25.44 -40.62
CA ASN A 417 -14.54 25.73 -41.94
C ASN A 417 -13.83 26.87 -42.67
N ALA A 418 -13.39 27.90 -41.93
CA ALA A 418 -12.97 29.18 -42.52
C ALA A 418 -11.52 29.56 -42.22
N TYR A 419 -10.86 28.89 -41.29
CA TYR A 419 -9.57 29.35 -40.76
C TYR A 419 -8.42 28.43 -41.16
N LYS A 420 -7.71 28.81 -42.24
CA LYS A 420 -6.47 28.13 -42.65
C LYS A 420 -5.31 28.64 -41.80
N TYR A 421 -4.88 27.85 -40.83
CA TYR A 421 -3.84 28.24 -39.87
C TYR A 421 -2.46 27.69 -40.26
N GLN A 422 -1.46 28.56 -40.22
CA GLN A 422 -0.07 28.19 -40.36
C GLN A 422 0.76 29.12 -39.45
N PRO A 423 1.29 28.63 -38.31
CA PRO A 423 1.92 29.47 -37.28
C PRO A 423 3.01 30.39 -37.82
N ASP A 424 3.81 29.87 -38.76
CA ASP A 424 5.02 30.52 -39.31
C ASP A 424 4.76 31.29 -40.61
N ALA A 425 3.50 31.52 -40.99
CA ALA A 425 3.19 32.23 -42.22
C ALA A 425 3.50 33.73 -42.11
N THR A 426 4.16 34.26 -43.14
CA THR A 426 4.44 35.70 -43.26
C THR A 426 3.12 36.47 -43.44
N PRO A 427 2.90 37.56 -42.70
CA PRO A 427 1.68 38.37 -42.85
C PRO A 427 1.59 38.96 -44.27
N GLY A 428 0.44 38.83 -44.93
CA GLY A 428 0.22 39.38 -46.28
C GLY A 428 -1.13 39.00 -46.90
N LEU A 429 -1.53 39.69 -47.97
CA LEU A 429 -2.79 39.45 -48.67
C LEU A 429 -2.81 38.05 -49.31
N GLY A 430 -3.75 37.21 -48.89
CA GLY A 430 -3.92 35.83 -49.39
C GLY A 430 -3.04 34.78 -48.71
N ALA A 431 -2.23 35.16 -47.71
CA ALA A 431 -1.45 34.22 -46.90
C ALA A 431 -2.36 33.47 -45.91
N PRO A 432 -2.02 32.22 -45.52
CA PRO A 432 -2.70 31.53 -44.43
C PRO A 432 -2.55 32.33 -43.12
N ASN A 433 -3.55 32.24 -42.26
CA ASN A 433 -3.58 33.00 -41.02
C ASN A 433 -2.49 32.50 -40.08
N ASN A 434 -1.72 33.43 -39.52
CA ASN A 434 -0.60 33.14 -38.62
C ASN A 434 -0.97 33.34 -37.14
N ARG A 435 -0.01 33.19 -36.23
CA ARG A 435 -0.25 33.34 -34.79
C ARG A 435 -0.74 34.72 -34.40
N GLU A 436 -0.32 35.79 -35.08
CA GLU A 436 -0.80 37.16 -34.83
C GLU A 436 -2.27 37.33 -35.23
N SER A 437 -2.65 36.76 -36.37
CA SER A 437 -4.05 36.70 -36.81
C SER A 437 -4.92 35.95 -35.80
N LEU A 438 -4.38 34.85 -35.24
CA LEU A 438 -5.06 34.08 -34.20
C LEU A 438 -5.20 34.87 -32.91
N ARG A 439 -4.22 35.70 -32.55
CA ARG A 439 -4.28 36.59 -31.39
C ARG A 439 -5.38 37.65 -31.54
N LEU A 440 -5.53 38.26 -32.72
CA LEU A 440 -6.58 39.24 -32.99
C LEU A 440 -7.98 38.61 -32.88
N ILE A 441 -8.19 37.46 -33.53
CA ILE A 441 -9.48 36.76 -33.48
C ILE A 441 -9.75 36.18 -32.08
N GLY A 442 -8.70 35.70 -31.42
CA GLY A 442 -8.71 35.20 -30.05
C GLY A 442 -9.14 36.28 -29.08
N ALA A 443 -8.67 37.53 -29.23
CA ALA A 443 -9.06 38.65 -28.38
C ALA A 443 -10.58 38.88 -28.36
N GLY A 444 -11.26 38.79 -29.50
CA GLY A 444 -12.72 38.86 -29.56
C GLY A 444 -13.41 37.70 -28.82
N ILE A 445 -12.88 36.48 -28.93
CA ILE A 445 -13.38 35.31 -28.18
C ILE A 445 -13.15 35.49 -26.68
N PHE A 446 -11.97 35.97 -26.28
CA PHE A 446 -11.62 36.18 -24.87
C PHE A 446 -12.45 37.30 -24.26
N GLN A 447 -12.79 38.33 -25.03
CA GLN A 447 -13.72 39.36 -24.62
C GLN A 447 -15.14 38.81 -24.44
N SER A 448 -15.64 37.99 -25.37
CA SER A 448 -16.92 37.28 -25.20
C SER A 448 -16.91 36.41 -23.94
N LEU A 449 -15.80 35.72 -23.64
CA LEU A 449 -15.65 34.96 -22.39
C LEU A 449 -15.67 35.87 -21.16
N ARG A 450 -15.03 37.05 -21.17
CA ARG A 450 -15.11 38.02 -20.07
C ARG A 450 -16.56 38.45 -19.83
N LEU A 451 -17.29 38.75 -20.89
CA LEU A 451 -18.68 39.25 -20.84
C LEU A 451 -19.73 38.16 -20.60
N GLY A 452 -19.40 36.88 -20.81
CA GLY A 452 -20.30 35.75 -20.60
C GLY A 452 -21.36 35.55 -21.69
N HIS A 453 -21.26 36.26 -22.82
CA HIS A 453 -22.14 36.08 -23.98
C HIS A 453 -21.34 36.26 -25.28
N LEU A 454 -21.85 35.71 -26.38
CA LEU A 454 -21.23 35.87 -27.70
C LEU A 454 -21.45 37.30 -28.20
N GLU A 455 -20.37 38.04 -28.40
CA GLU A 455 -20.43 39.27 -29.19
C GLU A 455 -20.62 38.88 -30.67
N ILE A 456 -21.65 39.45 -31.31
CA ILE A 456 -21.87 39.31 -32.76
C ILE A 456 -20.84 40.23 -33.42
N PHE A 457 -19.74 39.65 -33.90
CA PHE A 457 -18.67 40.37 -34.61
C PHE A 457 -18.84 40.29 -36.12
#